data_AF-A0A812U5A3-F1
#
_entry.id   AF-A0A812U5A3-F1
#
_cell.length_a   1.000
_cell.length_b   1.000
_cell.length_c   1.000
_cell.angle_alpha   90.00
_cell.angle_beta   90.00
_cell.angle_gamma   90.00
#
_symmetry.space_group_name_H-M   'P 1'
#
loop_
_entity.id
_entity.type
_entity.pdbx_description
1 polymer ?
#
loop_
_entity_poly.entity_id
_entity_poly.type
_entity_poly.pdbx_seq_one_letter_code
_entity_poly.pdbx_strand_id
1 'polypeptide(L)'
;MPLPERLNAVEPFVRELFEELQSRCEEERAQYALAGQTPSAHKANFWLAHTDPERISGYIFKSRLFLQGFDDFRCGGHISKEQLRFAVLVQHFASQDTLDFQRSRAQRMHDDSFEGVLTQGVNAQLITDAHRAEWAVDGAAYVFSDSVGGESDEERKQALIDFRMELVAALEQFLLDFCRRRQLSENGTLCLLQAVTTQMSQCGLANLDRCSRAGEYMVGGARLKQHVNYNISCMDAGPLGEALKLTLGCLKEGFQFIQRTARAESDMADDASTQGCDPTSRMYQCATLRFTTKLGLESPHGEDQIQCDVIDVYDEVFIKETCGAVKRELPQSALGSRPTVDLESLD
;
A
#
# COMPACT_ATOMS: atom_id res chain seq x y z
N MET A 1 21.17 19.83 -15.04
CA MET A 1 22.06 18.94 -14.26
C MET A 1 22.05 17.57 -14.92
N PRO A 2 23.19 17.02 -15.37
CA PRO A 2 23.31 15.66 -15.87
C PRO A 2 22.77 14.61 -14.90
N LEU A 3 22.31 13.46 -15.41
CA LEU A 3 21.75 12.38 -14.58
C LEU A 3 22.70 11.91 -13.46
N PRO A 4 24.03 11.71 -13.69
CA PRO A 4 24.94 11.31 -12.63
C PRO A 4 25.01 12.31 -11.46
N GLU A 5 25.03 13.61 -11.76
CA GLU A 5 25.05 14.67 -10.74
C GLU A 5 23.76 14.68 -9.93
N ARG A 6 22.60 14.47 -10.58
CA ARG A 6 21.30 14.40 -9.91
C ARG A 6 21.19 13.21 -8.97
N LEU A 7 21.67 12.05 -9.40
CA LEU A 7 21.70 10.85 -8.55
C LEU A 7 22.58 11.07 -7.32
N ASN A 8 23.76 11.68 -7.50
CA ASN A 8 24.64 11.99 -6.38
C ASN A 8 24.02 13.02 -5.43
N ALA A 9 23.27 14.00 -5.95
CA ALA A 9 22.57 14.99 -5.13
C ALA A 9 21.42 14.38 -4.30
N VAL A 10 20.78 13.32 -4.80
CA VAL A 10 19.63 12.66 -4.15
C VAL A 10 20.04 11.53 -3.22
N GLU A 11 21.25 10.99 -3.34
CA GLU A 11 21.72 9.89 -2.50
C GLU A 11 21.66 10.17 -0.98
N PRO A 12 22.04 11.36 -0.47
CA PRO A 12 21.86 11.67 0.96
C PRO A 12 20.40 11.64 1.40
N PHE A 13 19.49 12.10 0.54
CA PHE A 13 18.06 12.07 0.81
C PHE A 13 17.53 10.63 0.84
N VAL A 14 17.91 9.77 -0.12
CA VAL A 14 17.50 8.36 -0.10
C VAL A 14 18.02 7.65 1.15
N ARG A 15 19.25 7.96 1.57
CA ARG A 15 19.82 7.45 2.82
C ARG A 15 18.99 7.86 4.05
N GLU A 16 18.63 9.14 4.16
CA GLU A 16 17.76 9.68 5.22
C GLU A 16 16.42 8.90 5.31
N LEU A 17 15.81 8.56 4.17
CA LEU A 17 14.57 7.78 4.12
C LEU A 17 14.71 6.38 4.77
N PHE A 18 15.81 5.68 4.48
CA PHE A 18 16.04 4.34 5.01
C PHE A 18 16.53 4.37 6.47
N GLU A 19 17.25 5.42 6.88
CA GLU A 19 17.60 5.67 8.28
C GLU A 19 16.33 5.92 9.12
N GLU A 20 15.37 6.69 8.61
CA GLU A 20 14.06 6.88 9.26
C GLU A 20 13.30 5.55 9.40
N LEU A 21 13.29 4.73 8.34
CA LEU A 21 12.62 3.42 8.37
C LEU A 21 13.29 2.46 9.36
N GLN A 22 14.62 2.49 9.44
CA GLN A 22 15.39 1.76 10.45
C GLN A 22 15.02 2.21 11.87
N SER A 23 15.06 3.53 12.15
CA SER A 23 14.73 4.09 13.48
C SER A 23 13.34 3.64 13.93
N ARG A 24 12.34 3.71 13.04
CA ARG A 24 10.97 3.25 13.33
C ARG A 24 10.89 1.78 13.70
N CYS A 25 11.65 0.92 13.01
CA CYS A 25 11.69 -0.51 13.34
C CYS A 25 12.37 -0.77 14.68
N GLU A 26 13.42 -0.02 15.01
CA GLU A 26 14.12 -0.12 16.29
C GLU A 26 13.25 0.39 17.45
N GLU A 27 12.56 1.51 17.28
CA GLU A 27 11.59 2.06 18.23
C GLU A 27 10.45 1.07 18.50
N GLU A 28 9.83 0.52 17.45
CA GLU A 28 8.76 -0.45 17.58
C GLU A 28 9.25 -1.73 18.30
N ARG A 29 10.45 -2.21 17.95
CA ARG A 29 11.07 -3.35 18.64
C ARG A 29 11.30 -3.07 20.13
N ALA A 30 11.71 -1.86 20.48
CA ALA A 30 11.87 -1.44 21.87
C ALA A 30 10.52 -1.39 22.61
N GLN A 31 9.45 -0.90 21.96
CA GLN A 31 8.10 -0.89 22.52
C GLN A 31 7.59 -2.32 22.81
N TYR A 32 7.82 -3.27 21.90
CA TYR A 32 7.49 -4.68 22.13
C TYR A 32 8.24 -5.26 23.33
N ALA A 33 9.54 -4.97 23.44
CA ALA A 33 10.35 -5.42 24.56
C ALA A 33 9.86 -4.83 25.90
N LEU A 34 9.55 -3.53 25.94
CA LEU A 34 8.99 -2.86 27.11
C LEU A 34 7.62 -3.42 27.52
N ALA A 35 6.79 -3.79 26.54
CA ALA A 35 5.49 -4.40 26.77
C ALA A 35 5.56 -5.91 27.11
N GLY A 36 6.75 -6.52 27.10
CA GLY A 36 6.93 -7.97 27.29
C GLY A 36 6.29 -8.82 26.19
N GLN A 37 6.08 -8.26 25.00
CA GLN A 37 5.42 -8.93 23.87
C GLN A 37 6.45 -9.60 22.96
N THR A 38 6.15 -10.83 22.53
CA THR A 38 6.96 -11.53 21.52
C THR A 38 6.41 -11.21 20.13
N PRO A 39 7.23 -10.72 19.18
CA PRO A 39 6.77 -10.48 17.81
C PRO A 39 6.44 -11.81 17.11
N SER A 40 5.54 -11.75 16.12
CA SER A 40 5.37 -12.87 15.18
C SER A 40 6.64 -13.07 14.33
N ALA A 41 6.81 -14.24 13.72
CA ALA A 41 7.94 -14.51 12.82
C ALA A 41 7.99 -13.52 11.65
N HIS A 42 6.84 -13.21 11.07
CA HIS A 42 6.68 -12.24 9.98
C HIS A 42 7.12 -10.83 10.39
N LYS A 43 6.71 -10.40 11.59
CA LYS A 43 7.13 -9.11 12.16
C LYS A 43 8.63 -9.06 12.42
N ALA A 44 9.20 -10.14 12.96
CA ALA A 44 10.64 -10.25 13.19
C ALA A 44 11.43 -10.22 11.87
N ASN A 45 10.94 -10.90 10.83
CA ASN A 45 11.53 -10.86 9.48
C ASN A 45 11.48 -9.45 8.88
N PHE A 46 10.36 -8.74 9.06
CA PHE A 46 10.21 -7.35 8.63
C PHE A 46 11.22 -6.44 9.34
N TRP A 47 11.37 -6.53 10.66
CA TRP A 47 12.38 -5.76 11.39
C TRP A 47 13.79 -6.10 10.91
N LEU A 48 14.13 -7.39 10.81
CA LEU A 48 15.45 -7.81 10.31
C LEU A 48 15.75 -7.25 8.92
N ALA A 49 14.75 -7.18 8.03
CA ALA A 49 14.92 -6.59 6.72
C ALA A 49 15.32 -5.10 6.79
N HIS A 50 14.84 -4.37 7.78
CA HIS A 50 14.99 -2.91 7.88
C HIS A 50 15.93 -2.44 9.00
N THR A 51 16.57 -3.35 9.73
CA THR A 51 17.60 -3.02 10.73
C THR A 51 18.99 -3.60 10.38
N ASP A 52 19.09 -4.42 9.34
CA ASP A 52 20.36 -4.97 8.86
C ASP A 52 21.08 -3.95 7.94
N PRO A 53 22.28 -3.45 8.33
CA PRO A 53 23.01 -2.45 7.56
C PRO A 53 23.36 -2.87 6.12
N GLU A 54 23.60 -4.17 5.89
CA GLU A 54 23.92 -4.68 4.55
C GLU A 54 22.69 -4.63 3.64
N ARG A 55 21.51 -5.01 4.18
CA ARG A 55 20.25 -4.93 3.45
C ARG A 55 19.86 -3.50 3.15
N ILE A 56 19.99 -2.61 4.12
CA ILE A 56 19.73 -1.16 3.95
C ILE A 56 20.62 -0.59 2.84
N SER A 57 21.92 -0.90 2.85
CA SER A 57 22.85 -0.48 1.78
C SER A 57 22.41 -1.00 0.40
N GLY A 58 21.93 -2.25 0.34
CA GLY A 58 21.35 -2.84 -0.85
C GLY A 58 20.06 -2.12 -1.32
N TYR A 59 19.20 -1.68 -0.41
CA TYR A 59 17.98 -0.93 -0.74
C TYR A 59 18.28 0.47 -1.26
N ILE A 60 19.26 1.16 -0.67
CA ILE A 60 19.75 2.45 -1.17
C ILE A 60 20.27 2.30 -2.61
N PHE A 61 21.08 1.25 -2.86
CA PHE A 61 21.58 0.97 -4.20
C PHE A 61 20.45 0.67 -5.20
N LYS A 62 19.48 -0.18 -4.82
CA LYS A 62 18.31 -0.48 -5.67
C LYS A 62 17.47 0.76 -5.95
N SER A 63 17.28 1.64 -4.96
CA SER A 63 16.57 2.90 -5.12
C SER A 63 17.29 3.83 -6.11
N ARG A 64 18.63 3.85 -6.08
CA ARG A 64 19.44 4.58 -7.07
C ARG A 64 19.25 4.03 -8.49
N LEU A 65 19.20 2.70 -8.66
CA LEU A 65 18.92 2.08 -9.95
C LEU A 65 17.50 2.36 -10.45
N PHE A 66 16.51 2.32 -9.55
CA PHE A 66 15.14 2.70 -9.86
C PHE A 66 15.08 4.15 -10.38
N LEU A 67 15.67 5.11 -9.67
CA LEU A 67 15.67 6.51 -10.08
C LEU A 67 16.38 6.76 -11.41
N GLN A 68 17.35 5.92 -11.80
CA GLN A 68 17.97 5.98 -13.13
C GLN A 68 16.96 5.68 -14.26
N GLY A 69 16.00 4.79 -13.99
CA GLY A 69 14.96 4.37 -14.94
C GLY A 69 13.64 5.12 -14.82
N PHE A 70 13.40 5.81 -13.70
CA PHE A 70 12.14 6.52 -13.43
C PHE A 70 12.05 7.81 -14.26
N ASP A 71 11.07 7.90 -15.17
CA ASP A 71 11.05 8.94 -16.21
C ASP A 71 10.95 10.37 -15.69
N ASP A 72 10.09 10.64 -14.71
CA ASP A 72 9.95 11.98 -14.10
C ASP A 72 11.27 12.45 -13.48
N PHE A 73 12.00 11.51 -12.88
CA PHE A 73 13.37 11.78 -12.45
C PHE A 73 14.24 11.96 -13.68
N ARG A 74 14.48 10.94 -14.50
CA ARG A 74 15.44 10.93 -15.62
C ARG A 74 15.33 12.14 -16.55
N CYS A 75 14.12 12.53 -16.94
CA CYS A 75 13.86 13.60 -17.93
C CYS A 75 14.09 15.02 -17.39
N GLY A 76 14.45 15.19 -16.12
CA GLY A 76 14.70 16.52 -15.55
C GLY A 76 13.44 17.24 -15.10
N GLY A 77 12.35 16.49 -14.89
CA GLY A 77 11.13 17.04 -14.32
C GLY A 77 11.38 17.64 -12.94
N HIS A 78 10.57 18.63 -12.60
CA HIS A 78 10.53 19.19 -11.24
C HIS A 78 9.79 18.22 -10.32
N ILE A 79 10.49 17.20 -9.82
CA ILE A 79 9.98 16.33 -8.76
C ILE A 79 10.22 16.97 -7.39
N SER A 80 9.18 17.12 -6.58
CA SER A 80 9.33 17.64 -5.21
C SER A 80 10.01 16.61 -4.29
N LYS A 81 10.52 17.05 -3.13
CA LYS A 81 11.11 16.13 -2.13
C LYS A 81 10.09 15.07 -1.69
N GLU A 82 8.82 15.46 -1.57
CA GLU A 82 7.71 14.62 -1.16
C GLU A 82 7.32 13.62 -2.24
N GLN A 83 7.22 14.05 -3.50
CA GLN A 83 6.92 13.15 -4.62
C GLN A 83 8.05 12.12 -4.81
N LEU A 84 9.31 12.55 -4.63
CA LEU A 84 10.46 11.67 -4.67
C LEU A 84 10.47 10.67 -3.51
N ARG A 85 10.14 11.12 -2.28
CA ARG A 85 9.92 10.23 -1.12
C ARG A 85 8.91 9.16 -1.47
N PHE A 86 7.75 9.58 -1.97
CA PHE A 86 6.63 8.70 -2.30
C PHE A 86 7.05 7.65 -3.35
N ALA A 87 7.68 8.08 -4.45
CA ALA A 87 8.18 7.19 -5.50
C ALA A 87 9.14 6.11 -4.95
N VAL A 88 10.15 6.53 -4.18
CA VAL A 88 11.19 5.62 -3.65
C VAL A 88 10.60 4.63 -2.65
N LEU A 89 9.75 5.08 -1.72
CA LEU A 89 9.17 4.20 -0.72
C LEU A 89 8.15 3.23 -1.32
N VAL A 90 7.28 3.69 -2.24
CA VAL A 90 6.34 2.79 -2.94
C VAL A 90 7.10 1.74 -3.73
N GLN A 91 8.16 2.12 -4.46
CA GLN A 91 9.02 1.16 -5.16
C GLN A 91 9.60 0.13 -4.20
N HIS A 92 10.13 0.58 -3.05
CA HIS A 92 10.73 -0.29 -2.06
C HIS A 92 9.74 -1.33 -1.53
N PHE A 93 8.57 -0.89 -1.05
CA PHE A 93 7.57 -1.81 -0.50
C PHE A 93 6.96 -2.73 -1.56
N ALA A 94 6.60 -2.22 -2.74
CA ALA A 94 6.07 -3.06 -3.82
C ALA A 94 7.08 -4.14 -4.28
N SER A 95 8.37 -3.77 -4.34
CA SER A 95 9.44 -4.74 -4.60
C SER A 95 9.61 -5.76 -3.48
N GLN A 96 9.57 -5.32 -2.21
CA GLN A 96 9.68 -6.22 -1.06
C GLN A 96 8.53 -7.23 -1.02
N ASP A 97 7.30 -6.78 -1.24
CA ASP A 97 6.11 -7.63 -1.27
C ASP A 97 6.19 -8.66 -2.40
N THR A 98 6.63 -8.23 -3.59
CA THR A 98 6.82 -9.13 -4.73
C THR A 98 7.89 -10.19 -4.45
N LEU A 99 9.03 -9.77 -3.88
CA LEU A 99 10.11 -10.66 -3.51
C LEU A 99 9.70 -11.63 -2.39
N ASP A 100 8.74 -11.27 -1.54
CA ASP A 100 8.32 -12.09 -0.41
C ASP A 100 7.71 -13.42 -0.87
N PHE A 101 6.99 -13.42 -1.99
CA PHE A 101 6.41 -14.64 -2.56
C PHE A 101 7.45 -15.59 -3.15
N GLN A 102 8.60 -15.06 -3.55
CA GLN A 102 9.75 -15.84 -4.01
C GLN A 102 10.63 -16.37 -2.86
N ARG A 103 10.34 -15.97 -1.61
CA ARG A 103 11.04 -16.48 -0.42
C ARG A 103 10.36 -17.75 0.11
N SER A 104 11.15 -18.54 0.83
CA SER A 104 10.60 -19.61 1.67
C SER A 104 9.65 -19.04 2.72
N ARG A 105 8.63 -19.82 3.11
CA ARG A 105 7.61 -19.38 4.07
C ARG A 105 8.18 -18.85 5.39
N ALA A 106 9.28 -19.42 5.88
CA ALA A 106 9.93 -19.00 7.12
C ALA A 106 10.61 -17.62 7.03
N GLN A 107 10.92 -17.16 5.82
CA GLN A 107 11.58 -15.87 5.56
C GLN A 107 10.61 -14.78 5.11
N ARG A 108 9.31 -15.10 4.99
CA ARG A 108 8.28 -14.16 4.56
C ARG A 108 8.03 -13.10 5.61
N MET A 109 7.78 -11.88 5.14
CA MET A 109 7.37 -10.72 5.95
C MET A 109 5.85 -10.60 6.05
N HIS A 110 5.12 -11.25 5.13
CA HIS A 110 3.65 -11.28 5.12
C HIS A 110 3.12 -12.65 5.57
N ASP A 111 1.98 -12.62 6.24
CA ASP A 111 1.17 -13.79 6.62
C ASP A 111 -0.19 -13.75 5.92
N ASP A 112 -0.16 -13.41 4.63
CA ASP A 112 -1.36 -13.31 3.81
C ASP A 112 -1.98 -14.71 3.59
N SER A 113 -3.30 -14.79 3.64
CA SER A 113 -4.06 -15.94 3.18
C SER A 113 -4.50 -15.75 1.73
N PHE A 114 -4.55 -16.86 1.00
CA PHE A 114 -4.92 -16.88 -0.42
C PHE A 114 -6.04 -17.88 -0.66
N GLU A 115 -6.96 -17.47 -1.50
CA GLU A 115 -8.15 -18.19 -1.96
C GLU A 115 -8.24 -18.04 -3.49
N GLY A 116 -9.40 -18.34 -4.08
CA GLY A 116 -9.65 -18.16 -5.50
C GLY A 116 -10.77 -19.07 -5.99
N VAL A 117 -11.25 -18.78 -7.20
CA VAL A 117 -12.26 -19.58 -7.91
C VAL A 117 -11.57 -20.62 -8.79
N LEU A 118 -10.55 -20.19 -9.53
CA LEU A 118 -9.78 -21.01 -10.46
C LEU A 118 -8.47 -21.49 -9.84
N THR A 119 -7.91 -20.73 -8.90
CA THR A 119 -6.62 -20.99 -8.24
C THR A 119 -6.72 -20.82 -6.72
N GLN A 120 -5.59 -20.88 -6.02
CA GLN A 120 -5.43 -20.47 -4.62
C GLN A 120 -4.42 -19.32 -4.52
N GLY A 121 -4.46 -18.41 -5.50
CA GLY A 121 -3.49 -17.33 -5.67
C GLY A 121 -4.02 -15.94 -5.37
N VAL A 122 -5.31 -15.79 -5.05
CA VAL A 122 -5.96 -14.48 -4.83
C VAL A 122 -5.96 -14.14 -3.35
N ASN A 123 -5.40 -12.98 -2.99
CA ASN A 123 -5.37 -12.52 -1.61
C ASN A 123 -6.78 -12.45 -0.99
N ALA A 124 -7.00 -13.09 0.15
CA ALA A 124 -8.33 -13.20 0.76
C ALA A 124 -8.90 -11.84 1.21
N GLN A 125 -8.04 -10.89 1.57
CA GLN A 125 -8.47 -9.54 1.94
C GLN A 125 -9.02 -8.78 0.73
N LEU A 126 -8.48 -9.00 -0.48
CA LEU A 126 -9.04 -8.46 -1.73
C LEU A 126 -10.48 -8.92 -1.91
N ILE A 127 -10.75 -10.22 -1.73
CA ILE A 127 -12.11 -10.78 -1.88
C ILE A 127 -13.06 -10.18 -0.83
N THR A 128 -12.57 -10.07 0.41
CA THR A 128 -13.33 -9.49 1.53
C THR A 128 -13.73 -8.04 1.24
N ASP A 129 -12.80 -7.24 0.72
CA ASP A 129 -12.99 -5.81 0.50
C ASP A 129 -13.43 -5.43 -0.92
N ALA A 130 -13.67 -6.41 -1.80
CA ALA A 130 -14.06 -6.19 -3.20
C ALA A 130 -15.18 -5.15 -3.37
N HIS A 131 -16.22 -5.17 -2.53
CA HIS A 131 -17.35 -4.23 -2.59
C HIS A 131 -17.03 -2.79 -2.21
N ARG A 132 -15.83 -2.51 -1.68
CA ARG A 132 -15.41 -1.19 -1.19
C ARG A 132 -14.59 -0.41 -2.21
N ALA A 133 -14.31 -1.00 -3.36
CA ALA A 133 -13.47 -0.43 -4.39
C ALA A 133 -14.12 -0.54 -5.77
N GLU A 134 -13.62 0.27 -6.68
CA GLU A 134 -13.93 0.24 -8.10
C GLU A 134 -12.81 -0.54 -8.81
N TRP A 135 -13.20 -1.53 -9.63
CA TRP A 135 -12.25 -2.42 -10.29
C TRP A 135 -12.34 -2.27 -11.81
N ALA A 136 -11.20 -2.35 -12.47
CA ALA A 136 -11.12 -2.53 -13.91
C ALA A 136 -10.15 -3.66 -14.22
N VAL A 137 -10.62 -4.69 -14.94
CA VAL A 137 -9.80 -5.82 -15.42
C VAL A 137 -9.84 -5.81 -16.93
N ASP A 138 -8.71 -5.49 -17.57
CA ASP A 138 -8.56 -5.34 -19.02
C ASP A 138 -9.63 -4.43 -19.66
N GLY A 139 -9.95 -3.32 -18.97
CA GLY A 139 -10.95 -2.35 -19.41
C GLY A 139 -12.40 -2.70 -19.06
N ALA A 140 -12.70 -3.92 -18.60
CA ALA A 140 -14.02 -4.26 -18.06
C ALA A 140 -14.15 -3.73 -16.62
N ALA A 141 -15.18 -2.92 -16.35
CA ALA A 141 -15.40 -2.30 -15.07
C ALA A 141 -16.32 -3.15 -14.17
N TYR A 142 -15.93 -3.32 -12.90
CA TYR A 142 -16.71 -4.00 -11.87
C TYR A 142 -16.87 -3.05 -10.68
N VAL A 143 -18.11 -2.68 -10.38
CA VAL A 143 -18.46 -1.80 -9.26
C VAL A 143 -19.66 -2.39 -8.56
N PHE A 144 -19.55 -2.64 -7.25
CA PHE A 144 -20.67 -3.07 -6.45
C PHE A 144 -21.53 -1.84 -6.10
N SER A 145 -22.74 -1.77 -6.67
CA SER A 145 -23.71 -0.75 -6.31
C SER A 145 -24.66 -1.30 -5.25
N ASP A 146 -24.65 -0.71 -4.05
CA ASP A 146 -25.67 -1.00 -3.04
C ASP A 146 -27.01 -0.44 -3.56
N SER A 147 -27.95 -1.33 -3.86
CA SER A 147 -29.29 -0.98 -4.34
C SER A 147 -30.02 -0.17 -3.25
N VAL A 148 -30.39 1.06 -3.58
CA VAL A 148 -31.00 2.00 -2.63
C VAL A 148 -32.48 1.64 -2.40
N GLY A 149 -32.71 0.76 -1.43
CA GLY A 149 -34.01 0.58 -0.76
C GLY A 149 -34.88 -0.55 -1.32
N GLY A 150 -35.19 -1.52 -0.45
CA GLY A 150 -36.25 -2.51 -0.67
C GLY A 150 -35.80 -3.98 -0.68
N GLU A 151 -34.49 -4.24 -0.76
CA GLU A 151 -33.95 -5.60 -0.72
C GLU A 151 -33.83 -6.13 0.71
N SER A 152 -34.05 -7.43 0.87
CA SER A 152 -33.77 -8.13 2.11
C SER A 152 -32.26 -8.28 2.34
N ASP A 153 -31.85 -8.39 3.61
CA ASP A 153 -30.43 -8.60 3.96
C ASP A 153 -29.83 -9.85 3.29
N GLU A 154 -30.63 -10.88 3.03
CA GLU A 154 -30.18 -12.10 2.37
C GLU A 154 -29.96 -11.92 0.86
N GLU A 155 -30.83 -11.17 0.17
CA GLU A 155 -30.64 -10.82 -1.24
C GLU A 155 -29.36 -9.99 -1.43
N ARG A 156 -29.13 -9.01 -0.54
CA ARG A 156 -27.90 -8.21 -0.54
C ARG A 156 -26.65 -9.07 -0.33
N LYS A 157 -26.69 -10.01 0.62
CA LYS A 157 -25.56 -10.93 0.87
C LYS A 157 -25.28 -11.79 -0.35
N GLN A 158 -26.32 -12.33 -1.00
CA GLN A 158 -26.17 -13.14 -2.20
C GLN A 158 -25.60 -12.31 -3.35
N ALA A 159 -26.12 -11.11 -3.60
CA ALA A 159 -25.60 -10.19 -4.62
C ALA A 159 -24.11 -9.86 -4.38
N LEU A 160 -23.70 -9.68 -3.13
CA LEU A 160 -22.31 -9.46 -2.77
C LEU A 160 -21.42 -10.68 -3.05
N ILE A 161 -21.92 -11.89 -2.77
CA ILE A 161 -21.21 -13.14 -3.09
C ILE A 161 -21.05 -13.28 -4.60
N ASP A 162 -22.13 -13.08 -5.35
CA ASP A 162 -22.12 -13.19 -6.81
C ASP A 162 -21.13 -12.19 -7.43
N PHE A 163 -21.16 -10.93 -6.98
CA PHE A 163 -20.21 -9.90 -7.39
C PHE A 163 -18.75 -10.31 -7.11
N ARG A 164 -18.46 -10.81 -5.91
CA ARG A 164 -17.11 -11.27 -5.53
C ARG A 164 -16.65 -12.40 -6.44
N MET A 165 -17.50 -13.39 -6.67
CA MET A 165 -17.17 -14.55 -7.50
C MET A 165 -16.93 -14.14 -8.96
N GLU A 166 -17.76 -13.26 -9.51
CA GLU A 166 -17.59 -12.72 -10.86
C GLU A 166 -16.27 -11.97 -11.01
N LEU A 167 -15.98 -11.02 -10.12
CA LEU A 167 -14.74 -10.24 -10.12
C LEU A 167 -13.50 -11.15 -9.99
N VAL A 168 -13.51 -12.07 -9.01
CA VAL A 168 -12.36 -12.95 -8.76
C VAL A 168 -12.12 -13.88 -9.95
N ALA A 169 -13.17 -14.48 -10.51
CA ALA A 169 -13.04 -15.33 -11.69
C ALA A 169 -12.49 -14.57 -12.90
N ALA A 170 -12.98 -13.34 -13.13
CA ALA A 170 -12.48 -12.49 -14.22
C ALA A 170 -11.01 -12.10 -14.03
N LEU A 171 -10.62 -11.70 -12.81
CA LEU A 171 -9.24 -11.36 -12.47
C LEU A 171 -8.30 -12.55 -12.62
N GLU A 172 -8.67 -13.72 -12.08
CA GLU A 172 -7.86 -14.93 -12.19
C GLU A 172 -7.71 -15.36 -13.65
N GLN A 173 -8.79 -15.37 -14.42
CA GLN A 173 -8.73 -15.75 -15.83
C GLN A 173 -7.78 -14.83 -16.61
N PHE A 174 -7.89 -13.51 -16.41
CA PHE A 174 -7.00 -12.53 -17.02
C PHE A 174 -5.52 -12.77 -16.66
N LEU A 175 -5.22 -12.97 -15.37
CA LEU A 175 -3.85 -13.23 -14.91
C LEU A 175 -3.31 -14.58 -15.41
N LEU A 176 -4.13 -15.63 -15.41
CA LEU A 176 -3.77 -16.94 -15.94
C LEU A 176 -3.48 -16.91 -17.44
N ASP A 177 -4.23 -16.14 -18.21
CA ASP A 177 -3.98 -15.97 -19.64
C ASP A 177 -2.66 -15.22 -19.89
N PHE A 178 -2.36 -14.17 -19.10
CA PHE A 178 -1.03 -13.54 -19.11
C PHE A 178 0.08 -14.56 -18.78
N CYS A 179 -0.05 -15.31 -17.69
CA CYS A 179 0.93 -16.33 -17.28
C CYS A 179 1.16 -17.38 -18.38
N ARG A 180 0.11 -17.83 -19.07
CA ARG A 180 0.19 -18.79 -20.17
C ARG A 180 0.94 -18.21 -21.37
N ARG A 181 0.67 -16.96 -21.75
CA ARG A 181 1.39 -16.26 -22.84
C ARG A 181 2.87 -16.05 -22.49
N ARG A 182 3.17 -15.79 -21.21
CA ARG A 182 4.53 -15.66 -20.69
C ARG A 182 5.21 -17.00 -20.36
N GLN A 183 4.51 -18.12 -20.53
CA GLN A 183 5.01 -19.48 -20.27
C GLN A 183 5.59 -19.67 -18.86
N LEU A 184 4.96 -19.04 -17.86
CA LEU A 184 5.40 -19.20 -16.47
C LEU A 184 5.18 -20.64 -16.00
N SER A 185 6.08 -21.11 -15.14
CA SER A 185 5.86 -22.34 -14.38
C SER A 185 4.63 -22.21 -13.47
N GLU A 186 4.15 -23.34 -12.94
CA GLU A 186 3.05 -23.34 -11.95
C GLU A 186 3.39 -22.49 -10.72
N ASN A 187 4.63 -22.62 -10.21
CA ASN A 187 5.09 -21.82 -9.08
C ASN A 187 5.22 -20.32 -9.45
N GLY A 188 5.77 -20.00 -10.62
CA GLY A 188 5.86 -18.62 -11.11
C GLY A 188 4.48 -17.99 -11.32
N THR A 189 3.52 -18.77 -11.83
CA THR A 189 2.11 -18.38 -11.95
C THR A 189 1.55 -18.03 -10.58
N LEU A 190 1.68 -18.93 -9.60
CA LEU A 190 1.17 -18.70 -8.25
C LEU A 190 1.82 -17.47 -7.60
N CYS A 191 3.14 -17.33 -7.69
CA CYS A 191 3.86 -16.18 -7.14
C CYS A 191 3.40 -14.86 -7.77
N LEU A 192 3.13 -14.84 -9.09
CA LEU A 192 2.65 -13.64 -9.78
C LEU A 192 1.24 -13.27 -9.32
N LEU A 193 0.32 -14.25 -9.27
CA LEU A 193 -1.04 -14.02 -8.80
C LEU A 193 -1.04 -13.47 -7.37
N GLN A 194 -0.25 -14.06 -6.48
CA GLN A 194 -0.12 -13.60 -5.09
C GLN A 194 0.46 -12.19 -5.01
N ALA A 195 1.55 -11.91 -5.73
CA ALA A 195 2.18 -10.59 -5.74
C ALA A 195 1.22 -9.49 -6.25
N VAL A 196 0.54 -9.74 -7.37
CA VAL A 196 -0.41 -8.79 -7.96
C VAL A 196 -1.61 -8.58 -7.04
N THR A 197 -2.23 -9.65 -6.54
CA THR A 197 -3.44 -9.54 -5.72
C THR A 197 -3.19 -8.98 -4.33
N THR A 198 -1.99 -9.14 -3.76
CA THR A 198 -1.56 -8.42 -2.55
C THR A 198 -1.40 -6.92 -2.80
N GLN A 199 -0.89 -6.48 -3.97
CA GLN A 199 -0.89 -5.05 -4.32
C GLN A 199 -2.30 -4.51 -4.60
N MET A 200 -3.23 -5.37 -5.01
CA MET A 200 -4.65 -5.05 -5.21
C MET A 200 -5.50 -5.19 -3.94
N SER A 201 -4.88 -5.40 -2.76
CA SER A 201 -5.59 -5.52 -1.48
C SER A 201 -5.32 -4.32 -0.57
N GLN A 202 -5.77 -4.40 0.69
CA GLN A 202 -5.42 -3.43 1.74
C GLN A 202 -3.91 -3.32 1.97
N CYS A 203 -3.13 -4.36 1.65
CA CYS A 203 -1.67 -4.30 1.78
C CYS A 203 -1.09 -3.25 0.82
N GLY A 204 -1.47 -3.29 -0.46
CA GLY A 204 -1.08 -2.26 -1.44
C GLY A 204 -1.57 -0.87 -1.06
N LEU A 205 -2.80 -0.74 -0.59
CA LEU A 205 -3.34 0.55 -0.14
C LEU A 205 -2.61 1.10 1.10
N ALA A 206 -2.29 0.23 2.07
CA ALA A 206 -1.51 0.61 3.24
C ALA A 206 -0.09 1.04 2.87
N ASN A 207 0.50 0.43 1.83
CA ASN A 207 1.77 0.87 1.27
C ASN A 207 1.67 2.26 0.62
N LEU A 208 0.60 2.56 -0.14
CA LEU A 208 0.38 3.92 -0.63
C LEU A 208 0.27 4.93 0.53
N ASP A 209 -0.59 4.61 1.51
CA ASP A 209 -0.89 5.54 2.60
C ASP A 209 0.37 5.86 3.41
N ARG A 210 1.14 4.84 3.83
CA ARG A 210 2.39 5.03 4.60
C ARG A 210 3.50 5.77 3.86
N CYS A 211 3.53 5.68 2.53
CA CYS A 211 4.57 6.31 1.72
C CYS A 211 4.22 7.77 1.40
N SER A 212 2.93 8.07 1.35
CA SER A 212 2.39 9.37 0.97
C SER A 212 2.41 10.38 2.12
N ARG A 213 2.19 11.64 1.78
CA ARG A 213 1.86 12.69 2.75
C ARG A 213 0.49 12.51 3.37
N ALA A 214 -0.46 11.91 2.65
CA ALA A 214 -1.80 11.71 3.16
C ALA A 214 -1.87 10.72 4.35
N GLY A 215 -0.88 9.82 4.49
CA GLY A 215 -0.71 8.99 5.70
C GLY A 215 -0.29 9.77 6.96
N GLU A 216 0.08 11.05 6.82
CA GLU A 216 0.35 11.97 7.95
C GLU A 216 -0.94 12.52 8.56
N TYR A 217 -2.12 12.20 7.99
CA TYR A 217 -3.40 12.75 8.40
C TYR A 217 -4.42 11.65 8.64
N MET A 218 -5.03 11.65 9.82
CA MET A 218 -6.33 11.03 10.03
C MET A 218 -7.41 12.02 9.62
N VAL A 219 -8.34 11.60 8.75
CA VAL A 219 -9.43 12.46 8.27
C VAL A 219 -10.77 11.91 8.71
N GLY A 220 -11.74 12.79 8.96
CA GLY A 220 -13.10 12.38 9.30
C GLY A 220 -14.14 13.45 9.04
N GLY A 221 -15.40 13.05 9.12
CA GLY A 221 -16.55 13.91 8.88
C GLY A 221 -17.76 13.11 8.39
N ALA A 222 -18.96 13.61 8.61
CA ALA A 222 -20.19 12.93 8.21
C ALA A 222 -20.34 12.77 6.68
N ARG A 223 -19.52 13.49 5.91
CA ARG A 223 -19.51 13.49 4.44
C ARG A 223 -18.21 12.93 3.85
N LEU A 224 -17.35 12.32 4.67
CA LEU A 224 -16.14 11.68 4.19
C LEU A 224 -16.53 10.60 3.16
N LYS A 225 -15.98 10.72 1.96
CA LYS A 225 -16.01 9.68 0.95
C LYS A 225 -14.59 9.22 0.69
N GLN A 226 -14.42 7.92 0.61
CA GLN A 226 -13.18 7.28 0.22
C GLN A 226 -13.47 6.46 -1.04
N HIS A 227 -12.81 6.83 -2.14
CA HIS A 227 -12.87 6.13 -3.41
C HIS A 227 -11.56 5.39 -3.63
N VAL A 228 -11.61 4.07 -3.61
CA VAL A 228 -10.45 3.21 -3.91
C VAL A 228 -10.66 2.62 -5.30
N ASN A 229 -9.66 2.73 -6.17
CA ASN A 229 -9.74 2.20 -7.52
C ASN A 229 -8.53 1.33 -7.86
N TYR A 230 -8.79 0.17 -8.44
CA TYR A 230 -7.78 -0.74 -8.97
C TYR A 230 -8.03 -0.97 -10.45
N ASN A 231 -7.02 -0.78 -11.28
CA ASN A 231 -7.09 -1.03 -12.71
C ASN A 231 -5.91 -1.91 -13.13
N ILE A 232 -6.18 -3.10 -13.64
CA ILE A 232 -5.17 -4.01 -14.16
C ILE A 232 -5.39 -4.26 -15.65
N SER A 233 -4.32 -4.18 -16.42
CA SER A 233 -4.31 -4.40 -17.88
C SER A 233 -2.93 -4.89 -18.34
N CYS A 234 -2.81 -5.28 -19.59
CA CYS A 234 -1.51 -5.55 -20.21
C CYS A 234 -0.93 -4.27 -20.83
N MET A 235 0.39 -4.15 -20.83
CA MET A 235 1.12 -3.10 -21.53
C MET A 235 2.35 -3.64 -22.25
N ASP A 236 2.81 -2.91 -23.26
CA ASP A 236 4.10 -3.18 -23.90
C ASP A 236 5.24 -2.62 -23.02
N ALA A 237 6.16 -3.50 -22.61
CA ALA A 237 7.38 -3.15 -21.89
C ALA A 237 8.62 -3.17 -22.81
N GLY A 238 8.42 -3.04 -24.13
CA GLY A 238 9.45 -2.93 -25.13
C GLY A 238 10.29 -4.22 -25.19
N PRO A 239 11.61 -4.17 -24.94
CA PRO A 239 12.47 -5.36 -25.00
C PRO A 239 12.06 -6.50 -24.05
N LEU A 240 11.32 -6.20 -22.98
CA LEU A 240 10.83 -7.21 -22.03
C LEU A 240 9.54 -7.91 -22.52
N GLY A 241 8.95 -7.40 -23.61
CA GLY A 241 7.69 -7.86 -24.18
C GLY A 241 6.47 -7.38 -23.39
N GLU A 242 5.46 -8.24 -23.29
CA GLU A 242 4.24 -7.95 -22.51
C GLU A 242 4.51 -7.89 -21.00
N ALA A 243 3.93 -6.90 -20.33
CA ALA A 243 3.95 -6.73 -18.88
C ALA A 243 2.53 -6.46 -18.35
N LEU A 244 2.30 -6.71 -17.06
CA LEU A 244 1.07 -6.29 -16.40
C LEU A 244 1.24 -4.86 -15.87
N LYS A 245 0.25 -4.02 -16.14
CA LYS A 245 0.12 -2.68 -15.59
C LYS A 245 -0.99 -2.69 -14.55
N LEU A 246 -0.63 -2.41 -13.30
CA LEU A 246 -1.57 -2.22 -12.20
C LEU A 246 -1.55 -0.76 -11.77
N THR A 247 -2.69 -0.08 -11.86
CA THR A 247 -2.88 1.25 -11.25
C THR A 247 -3.72 1.07 -9.99
N LEU A 248 -3.23 1.58 -8.86
CA LEU A 248 -3.96 1.63 -7.60
C LEU A 248 -4.06 3.07 -7.12
N GLY A 249 -5.25 3.50 -6.71
CA GLY A 249 -5.49 4.86 -6.25
C GLY A 249 -6.49 4.94 -5.11
N CYS A 250 -6.37 6.02 -4.34
CA CYS A 250 -7.24 6.33 -3.20
C CYS A 250 -7.49 7.84 -3.14
N LEU A 251 -8.75 8.24 -3.30
CA LEU A 251 -9.23 9.61 -3.12
C LEU A 251 -10.05 9.69 -1.84
N LYS A 252 -9.64 10.55 -0.91
CA LYS A 252 -10.42 10.94 0.27
C LYS A 252 -10.93 12.38 0.06
N GLU A 253 -12.23 12.59 0.13
CA GLU A 253 -12.88 13.90 -0.05
C GLU A 253 -14.03 14.11 0.92
N GLY A 254 -14.47 15.36 1.09
CA GLY A 254 -15.64 15.70 1.91
C GLY A 254 -15.44 15.53 3.43
N PHE A 255 -14.20 15.26 3.88
CA PHE A 255 -13.86 15.30 5.29
C PHE A 255 -13.95 16.72 5.83
N GLN A 256 -14.32 16.84 7.10
CA GLN A 256 -14.58 18.11 7.78
C GLN A 256 -13.51 18.41 8.83
N PHE A 257 -12.78 17.38 9.24
CA PHE A 257 -11.73 17.52 10.23
C PHE A 257 -10.54 16.62 9.91
N ILE A 258 -9.36 17.08 10.32
CA ILE A 258 -8.10 16.38 10.19
C ILE A 258 -7.39 16.33 11.54
N GLN A 259 -6.60 15.28 11.75
CA GLN A 259 -5.67 15.17 12.86
C GLN A 259 -4.34 14.71 12.28
N ARG A 260 -3.28 15.47 12.52
CA ARG A 260 -1.94 15.04 12.10
C ARG A 260 -1.48 13.90 12.98
N THR A 261 -1.04 12.80 12.36
CA THR A 261 -0.27 11.78 13.06
C THR A 261 1.12 12.36 13.27
N ALA A 262 1.46 12.67 14.52
CA ALA A 262 2.79 13.18 14.83
C ALA A 262 3.83 12.19 14.31
N ARG A 263 4.66 12.61 13.35
CA ARG A 263 5.98 11.99 13.19
C ARG A 263 6.74 12.30 14.47
N ALA A 264 7.42 11.31 15.03
CA ALA A 264 8.07 11.33 16.34
C ALA A 264 9.17 12.40 16.54
N GLU A 265 9.26 13.42 15.68
CA GLU A 265 10.36 14.38 15.62
C GLU A 265 10.11 15.70 16.36
N SER A 266 8.93 15.93 16.96
CA SER A 266 8.74 17.09 17.83
C SER A 266 8.49 16.69 19.28
N ASP A 267 9.54 16.78 20.10
CA ASP A 267 9.51 16.74 21.57
C ASP A 267 8.65 17.86 22.21
N MET A 268 8.08 18.74 21.37
CA MET A 268 7.00 19.62 21.79
C MET A 268 5.71 18.84 21.63
N ALA A 269 5.12 18.45 22.76
CA ALA A 269 3.78 17.89 22.88
C ALA A 269 2.70 18.91 22.43
N ASP A 270 2.77 19.33 21.16
CA ASP A 270 1.71 20.09 20.53
C ASP A 270 0.54 19.13 20.34
N ASP A 271 -0.54 19.45 21.07
CA ASP A 271 -1.80 18.76 21.10
C ASP A 271 -2.11 18.15 19.73
N ALA A 272 -2.44 16.85 19.73
CA ALA A 272 -3.13 16.17 18.65
C ALA A 272 -4.56 16.74 18.48
N SER A 273 -4.62 18.05 18.27
CA SER A 273 -5.83 18.84 18.20
C SER A 273 -6.45 18.61 16.84
N THR A 274 -7.71 18.23 16.86
CA THR A 274 -8.48 18.08 15.64
C THR A 274 -8.70 19.45 15.01
N GLN A 275 -8.24 19.62 13.77
CA GLN A 275 -8.39 20.85 13.01
C GLN A 275 -9.56 20.76 12.02
N GLY A 276 -10.43 21.77 12.01
CA GLY A 276 -11.52 21.87 11.05
C GLY A 276 -11.04 22.32 9.66
N CYS A 277 -11.55 21.69 8.60
CA CYS A 277 -11.20 22.00 7.21
C CYS A 277 -12.44 22.19 6.33
N ASP A 278 -12.25 22.89 5.22
CA ASP A 278 -13.27 23.17 4.22
C ASP A 278 -13.62 21.87 3.47
N PRO A 279 -14.91 21.60 3.16
CA PRO A 279 -15.33 20.39 2.45
C PRO A 279 -14.71 20.19 1.06
N THR A 280 -14.09 21.22 0.48
CA THR A 280 -13.31 21.13 -0.77
C THR A 280 -11.92 20.53 -0.57
N SER A 281 -11.50 20.27 0.67
CA SER A 281 -10.26 19.57 0.98
C SER A 281 -10.31 18.15 0.43
N ARG A 282 -9.17 17.69 -0.10
CA ARG A 282 -9.03 16.36 -0.72
C ARG A 282 -7.62 15.83 -0.56
N MET A 283 -7.52 14.50 -0.54
CA MET A 283 -6.26 13.77 -0.56
C MET A 283 -6.34 12.72 -1.64
N TYR A 284 -5.39 12.70 -2.56
CA TYR A 284 -5.35 11.71 -3.63
C TYR A 284 -3.95 11.10 -3.73
N GLN A 285 -3.90 9.78 -3.61
CA GLN A 285 -2.69 8.98 -3.76
C GLN A 285 -2.92 8.03 -4.93
N CYS A 286 -1.92 7.88 -5.80
CA CYS A 286 -1.97 6.92 -6.90
C CYS A 286 -0.57 6.40 -7.22
N ALA A 287 -0.47 5.12 -7.56
CA ALA A 287 0.72 4.55 -8.16
C ALA A 287 0.34 3.64 -9.33
N THR A 288 1.19 3.64 -10.35
CA THR A 288 1.16 2.65 -11.42
C THR A 288 2.36 1.74 -11.28
N LEU A 289 2.08 0.46 -11.06
CA LEU A 289 3.03 -0.63 -10.97
C LEU A 289 3.08 -1.39 -12.29
N ARG A 290 4.28 -1.85 -12.65
CA ARG A 290 4.55 -2.70 -13.79
C ARG A 290 5.14 -4.02 -13.29
N PHE A 291 4.44 -5.12 -13.53
CA PHE A 291 4.97 -6.45 -13.28
C PHE A 291 5.57 -7.01 -14.55
N THR A 292 6.85 -7.38 -14.48
CA THR A 292 7.56 -8.06 -15.55
C THR A 292 8.01 -9.44 -15.10
N THR A 293 8.15 -10.36 -16.05
CA THR A 293 8.54 -11.73 -15.79
C THR A 293 9.72 -12.14 -16.67
N LYS A 294 10.68 -12.85 -16.07
CA LYS A 294 11.76 -13.55 -16.78
C LYS A 294 11.67 -15.04 -16.49
N LEU A 295 11.78 -15.83 -17.54
CA LEU A 295 11.70 -17.28 -17.44
C LEU A 295 12.88 -17.84 -16.65
N GLY A 296 12.61 -18.81 -15.79
CA GLY A 296 13.62 -19.44 -14.95
C GLY A 296 14.80 -20.06 -15.70
N LEU A 297 14.64 -20.41 -16.99
CA LEU A 297 15.73 -20.89 -17.85
C LEU A 297 16.90 -19.89 -17.95
N GLU A 298 16.63 -18.60 -17.79
CA GLU A 298 17.63 -17.53 -17.80
C GLU A 298 18.13 -17.18 -16.38
N SER A 299 17.49 -17.74 -15.36
CA SER A 299 17.85 -17.56 -13.95
C SER A 299 18.89 -18.60 -13.53
N PRO A 300 19.93 -18.22 -12.77
CA PRO A 300 20.92 -19.17 -12.26
C PRO A 300 20.33 -20.27 -11.36
N HIS A 301 19.09 -20.10 -10.90
CA HIS A 301 18.38 -21.03 -10.03
C HIS A 301 17.25 -21.79 -10.73
N GLY A 302 16.97 -21.55 -12.02
CA GLY A 302 15.89 -22.21 -12.73
C GLY A 302 14.48 -21.71 -12.37
N GLU A 303 14.38 -20.71 -11.49
CA GLU A 303 13.11 -20.16 -10.98
C GLU A 303 12.68 -18.92 -11.76
N ASP A 304 11.39 -18.82 -12.05
CA ASP A 304 10.81 -17.63 -12.70
C ASP A 304 11.03 -16.40 -11.82
N GLN A 305 11.54 -15.33 -12.44
CA GLN A 305 11.77 -14.07 -11.77
C GLN A 305 10.59 -13.12 -12.04
N ILE A 306 9.93 -12.68 -10.98
CA ILE A 306 8.89 -11.66 -11.04
C ILE A 306 9.48 -10.36 -10.48
N GLN A 307 9.31 -9.27 -11.22
CA GLN A 307 9.78 -7.95 -10.81
C GLN A 307 8.60 -6.98 -10.84
N CYS A 308 8.53 -6.10 -9.85
CA CYS A 308 7.53 -5.04 -9.76
C CYS A 308 8.24 -3.68 -9.71
N ASP A 309 8.02 -2.87 -10.75
CA ASP A 309 8.55 -1.52 -10.86
C ASP A 309 7.42 -0.49 -10.77
N VAL A 310 7.65 0.60 -10.08
CA VAL A 310 6.82 1.80 -10.14
C VAL A 310 7.16 2.55 -11.43
N ILE A 311 6.15 2.82 -12.25
CA ILE A 311 6.33 3.58 -13.50
C ILE A 311 5.70 4.97 -13.44
N ASP A 312 4.76 5.20 -12.52
CA ASP A 312 4.13 6.49 -12.29
C ASP A 312 3.64 6.58 -10.83
N VAL A 313 3.69 7.78 -10.25
CA VAL A 313 3.16 8.07 -8.92
C VAL A 313 2.58 9.48 -8.85
N TYR A 314 1.54 9.64 -8.05
CA TYR A 314 0.91 10.94 -7.78
C TYR A 314 0.48 11.02 -6.32
N ASP A 315 0.91 12.06 -5.60
CA ASP A 315 0.52 12.33 -4.21
C ASP A 315 0.10 13.80 -4.06
N GLU A 316 -1.21 14.01 -3.89
CA GLU A 316 -1.81 15.32 -3.67
C GLU A 316 -2.46 15.38 -2.28
N VAL A 317 -2.03 16.35 -1.49
CA VAL A 317 -2.72 16.73 -0.24
C VAL A 317 -3.12 18.19 -0.34
N PHE A 318 -4.42 18.42 -0.52
CA PHE A 318 -5.02 19.75 -0.57
C PHE A 318 -5.92 19.92 0.66
N ILE A 319 -5.45 20.69 1.64
CA ILE A 319 -6.19 21.03 2.85
C ILE A 319 -6.45 22.52 2.85
N LYS A 320 -7.72 22.91 2.83
CA LYS A 320 -8.12 24.30 2.99
C LYS A 320 -8.67 24.49 4.40
N GLU A 321 -7.95 25.23 5.22
CA GLU A 321 -8.36 25.49 6.59
C GLU A 321 -9.64 26.33 6.62
N THR A 322 -10.53 26.04 7.57
CA THR A 322 -11.66 26.95 7.82
C THR A 322 -11.13 28.17 8.58
N CYS A 323 -11.20 29.35 7.97
CA CYS A 323 -10.96 30.62 8.67
C CYS A 323 -12.06 30.83 9.72
N GLY A 324 -11.98 30.15 10.86
CA GLY A 324 -13.05 30.22 11.85
C GLY A 324 -13.03 29.13 12.91
N ALA A 325 -11.93 28.99 13.65
CA ALA A 325 -11.98 28.37 14.98
C ALA A 325 -11.27 29.27 15.99
N VAL A 326 -12.05 30.22 16.53
CA VAL A 326 -11.89 30.70 17.90
C VAL A 326 -11.69 29.46 18.77
N LYS A 327 -10.62 29.41 19.58
CA LYS A 327 -10.40 28.41 20.63
C LYS A 327 -11.70 28.24 21.43
N ARG A 328 -12.53 27.27 21.07
CA ARG A 328 -13.59 26.77 21.94
C ARG A 328 -12.91 25.72 22.78
N GLU A 329 -12.50 26.12 23.98
CA GLU A 329 -12.21 25.19 25.05
C GLU A 329 -13.40 24.24 25.16
N LEU A 330 -13.15 22.95 24.88
CA LEU A 330 -14.13 21.91 25.16
C LEU A 330 -14.41 21.95 26.68
N PRO A 331 -15.68 21.99 27.12
CA PRO A 331 -15.97 21.89 28.54
C PRO A 331 -15.45 20.54 29.05
N GLN A 332 -14.63 20.56 30.10
CA GLN A 332 -14.08 19.38 30.79
C GLN A 332 -15.14 18.42 31.38
N SER A 333 -16.43 18.63 31.12
CA SER A 333 -17.53 17.88 31.74
C SER A 333 -17.98 16.63 30.95
N ALA A 334 -17.20 16.12 29.99
CA ALA A 334 -17.55 14.92 29.22
C ALA A 334 -16.56 13.74 29.38
N LEU A 335 -15.68 13.77 30.39
CA LEU A 335 -15.02 12.56 30.89
C LEU A 335 -15.97 11.87 31.88
N GLY A 336 -16.95 11.17 31.32
CA GLY A 336 -17.76 10.21 32.06
C GLY A 336 -16.85 9.16 32.70
N SER A 337 -17.02 8.98 34.01
CA SER A 337 -16.44 7.95 34.84
C SER A 337 -16.51 6.57 34.15
N ARG A 338 -15.35 5.94 33.95
CA ARG A 338 -15.28 4.51 33.65
C ARG A 338 -15.88 3.73 34.83
N PRO A 339 -16.79 2.77 34.60
CA PRO A 339 -17.14 1.82 35.65
C PRO A 339 -15.93 0.91 35.89
N THR A 340 -15.44 0.89 37.12
CA THR A 340 -14.60 -0.17 37.67
C THR A 340 -15.40 -1.46 37.65
N VAL A 341 -14.93 -2.46 36.91
CA VAL A 341 -15.40 -3.83 37.03
C VAL A 341 -14.50 -4.51 38.06
N ASP A 342 -15.03 -4.73 39.25
CA ASP A 342 -14.43 -5.57 40.27
C ASP A 342 -14.45 -7.02 39.77
N LEU A 343 -13.27 -7.59 39.55
CA LEU A 343 -13.05 -9.01 39.36
C LEU A 343 -12.61 -9.60 40.70
N GLU A 344 -13.57 -9.87 41.57
CA GLU A 344 -13.41 -10.81 42.67
C GLU A 344 -14.46 -11.91 42.58
N SER A 345 -13.99 -13.15 42.74
CA SER A 345 -14.71 -14.39 43.01
C SER A 345 -15.57 -14.99 41.89
N LEU A 346 -15.00 -15.98 41.19
CA LEU A 346 -15.69 -17.24 40.87
C LEU A 346 -14.63 -18.36 40.80
N ASP A 347 -14.64 -19.21 41.83
CA ASP A 347 -14.25 -20.62 41.75
C ASP A 347 -15.24 -21.40 40.86
#